data_AF-A0A9D3XUR3-F1
#
_entry.id   AF-A0A9D3XUR3-F1
#
_cell.length_a   1.000
_cell.length_b   1.000
_cell.length_c   1.000
_cell.angle_alpha   90.00
_cell.angle_beta   90.00
_cell.angle_gamma   90.00
#
_symmetry.space_group_name_H-M   'P 1'
#
loop_
_entity.id
_entity.type
_entity.pdbx_description
1 polymer ?
#
loop_
_entity_poly.entity_id
_entity_poly.type
_entity_poly.pdbx_seq_one_letter_code
_entity_poly.pdbx_strand_id
1 'polypeptide(L)' 'TIGYKNKYVKVPHGHIWVEGDHHGHSFDSNAFGPVSLGLLHARATHILWPPRRWQKLQPMLPPE' A
#
# COMPACT_ATOMS: atom_id res chain seq x y z
N THR A 1 8.44 -2.75 7.59
CA THR A 1 7.49 -3.80 7.16
C THR A 1 7.02 -4.54 8.40
N ILE A 2 5.80 -4.22 8.86
CA ILE A 2 5.25 -4.83 10.08
C ILE A 2 4.82 -6.25 9.72
N GLY A 3 5.60 -7.26 10.13
CA GLY A 3 5.28 -8.68 9.92
C GLY A 3 6.11 -9.41 8.84
N TYR A 4 6.94 -8.71 8.07
CA TYR A 4 7.87 -9.37 7.14
C TYR A 4 9.10 -9.96 7.85
N LYS A 5 9.71 -10.99 7.26
CA LYS A 5 10.89 -11.70 7.82
C LYS A 5 12.07 -10.78 8.16
N ASN A 6 12.27 -9.72 7.38
CA ASN A 6 13.33 -8.74 7.56
C ASN A 6 12.74 -7.38 7.97
N LYS A 7 13.41 -6.68 8.91
CA LYS A 7 13.01 -5.33 9.34
C LYS A 7 13.03 -4.30 8.20
N TYR A 8 13.99 -4.45 7.29
CA TYR A 8 14.17 -3.61 6.12
C TYR A 8 14.20 -4.46 4.86
N VAL A 9 13.56 -3.96 3.80
CA VAL A 9 13.53 -4.60 2.50
C VAL A 9 13.94 -3.59 1.45
N LYS A 10 14.95 -3.93 0.65
CA LYS A 10 15.29 -3.16 -0.54
C LYS A 10 14.35 -3.59 -1.67
N VAL A 11 13.48 -2.68 -2.10
CA VAL A 11 12.58 -2.93 -3.23
C VAL A 11 13.39 -2.94 -4.53
N PRO A 12 13.32 -4.00 -5.35
CA PRO A 12 14.01 -4.04 -6.64
C PRO A 12 13.51 -2.96 -7.61
N HIS A 13 14.34 -2.59 -8.58
CA HIS A 13 13.89 -1.68 -9.65
C HIS A 13 12.69 -2.27 -10.40
N GLY A 14 11.74 -1.41 -10.78
CA GLY A 14 10.51 -1.82 -11.45
C GLY A 14 9.51 -2.57 -10.55
N HIS A 15 9.70 -2.56 -9.23
CA HIS A 15 8.78 -3.14 -8.26
C HIS A 15 8.29 -2.09 -7.26
N ILE A 16 7.19 -2.41 -6.58
CA ILE A 16 6.60 -1.62 -5.51
C ILE A 16 6.39 -2.48 -4.27
N TRP A 17 6.43 -1.85 -3.11
CA TRP A 17 5.98 -2.43 -1.85
C TRP A 17 4.59 -1.89 -1.53
N VAL A 18 3.66 -2.78 -1.22
CA VAL A 18 2.26 -2.47 -0.96
C VAL A 18 1.87 -3.07 0.39
N GLU A 19 1.32 -2.24 1.28
CA GLU A 19 0.78 -2.64 2.59
C GLU A 19 -0.67 -2.19 2.70
N GLY A 20 -1.49 -3.02 3.33
CA GLY A 20 -2.86 -2.65 3.67
C GLY A 20 -2.93 -1.70 4.86
N ASP A 21 -3.99 -0.90 4.94
CA ASP A 21 -4.28 -0.04 6.10
C ASP A 21 -4.67 -0.85 7.35
N HIS A 22 -5.35 -1.98 7.16
CA HIS A 22 -5.67 -2.94 8.22
C HIS A 22 -4.50 -3.90 8.50
N HIS A 23 -3.50 -3.39 9.20
CA HIS A 23 -2.31 -4.13 9.62
C HIS A 23 -2.67 -5.46 10.31
N GLY A 24 -2.02 -6.55 9.90
CA GLY A 24 -2.21 -7.88 10.49
C GLY A 24 -3.39 -8.69 9.95
N HIS A 25 -4.30 -8.06 9.20
CA HIS A 25 -5.41 -8.74 8.50
C HIS A 25 -5.37 -8.55 6.98
N SER A 26 -4.41 -7.78 6.47
CA SER A 26 -4.14 -7.63 5.04
C SER A 26 -3.27 -8.78 4.51
N PHE A 27 -3.60 -9.28 3.32
CA PHE A 27 -2.69 -10.11 2.54
C PHE A 27 -1.94 -9.22 1.55
N ASP A 28 -0.73 -8.82 1.91
CA ASP A 28 0.04 -7.79 1.21
C ASP A 28 1.52 -8.18 1.03
N SER A 29 2.39 -7.21 0.74
CA SER A 29 3.81 -7.48 0.46
C SER A 29 4.55 -8.12 1.64
N ASN A 30 4.03 -8.01 2.87
CA ASN A 30 4.55 -8.75 4.01
C ASN A 30 4.39 -10.28 3.86
N ALA A 31 3.45 -10.75 3.01
CA ALA A 31 3.26 -12.17 2.72
C ALA A 31 3.96 -12.62 1.43
N PHE A 32 3.80 -11.88 0.32
CA PHE A 32 4.28 -12.29 -1.01
C PHE A 32 5.49 -11.52 -1.53
N GLY A 33 5.95 -10.48 -0.83
CA GLY A 33 7.09 -9.66 -1.23
C GLY A 33 6.73 -8.53 -2.23
N PRO A 34 7.74 -7.93 -2.89
CA PRO A 34 7.52 -6.83 -3.83
C PRO A 34 6.70 -7.24 -5.06
N VAL A 35 5.89 -6.31 -5.58
CA VAL A 35 5.03 -6.53 -6.76
C VAL A 35 5.59 -5.79 -7.97
N SER A 36 5.54 -6.38 -9.16
CA SER A 36 5.94 -5.71 -10.39
C SER A 36 5.10 -4.46 -10.66
N LEU A 37 5.74 -3.35 -11.02
CA LEU A 37 5.07 -2.11 -11.41
C LEU A 37 4.18 -2.30 -12.66
N GLY A 38 4.48 -3.30 -13.51
CA GLY A 38 3.66 -3.62 -14.68
C GLY A 38 2.26 -4.15 -14.35
N LEU A 39 2.03 -4.56 -13.10
CA LEU A 39 0.71 -4.98 -12.62
C LEU A 39 -0.13 -3.80 -12.09
N LEU A 40 0.45 -2.61 -11.97
CA LEU A 40 -0.27 -1.43 -11.47
C LEU A 40 -1.27 -0.92 -12.52
N HIS A 41 -2.56 -1.04 -12.22
CA HIS A 41 -3.61 -0.61 -13.14
C HIS A 41 -4.09 0.83 -12.90
N ALA A 42 -4.24 1.24 -11.63
CA ALA A 42 -4.82 2.52 -11.27
C ALA A 42 -4.38 3.02 -9.89
N ARG A 43 -4.63 4.31 -9.62
CA ARG A 43 -4.44 4.95 -8.30
C ARG A 43 -5.77 5.50 -7.79
N ALA A 44 -6.16 5.13 -6.58
CA ALA A 44 -7.32 5.73 -5.90
C ALA A 44 -7.03 7.21 -5.56
N THR A 45 -7.93 8.11 -5.95
CA THR A 45 -7.74 9.56 -5.75
C THR A 45 -8.86 10.22 -4.96
N HIS A 46 -10.07 9.66 -4.97
CA HIS A 46 -11.24 10.24 -4.31
C HIS A 46 -12.09 9.13 -3.70
N ILE A 47 -12.70 9.42 -2.56
CA ILE A 47 -13.78 8.62 -2.00
C ILE A 47 -15.10 9.20 -2.51
N LEU A 48 -15.86 8.41 -3.26
CA LEU A 48 -17.17 8.81 -3.79
C LEU A 48 -18.34 8.22 -3.00
N TRP A 49 -18.10 7.31 -2.07
CA TRP A 49 -19.15 6.72 -1.23
C TRP A 49 -18.59 6.25 0.11
N PRO A 50 -19.36 6.35 1.21
CA PRO A 50 -20.65 7.04 1.34
C PRO A 50 -20.55 8.56 1.13
N PRO A 51 -21.63 9.30 0.83
CA PRO A 51 -21.56 10.73 0.50
C PRO A 51 -20.98 11.57 1.63
N ARG A 52 -21.20 11.14 2.88
CA ARG A 52 -20.61 11.75 4.09
C ARG A 52 -19.07 11.69 4.12
N ARG A 53 -18.46 10.83 3.30
CA ARG A 53 -17.00 10.65 3.17
C ARG A 53 -16.44 11.22 1.86
N TRP A 54 -17.20 12.02 1.11
CA TRP A 54 -16.69 12.65 -0.10
C TRP A 54 -15.44 13.47 0.19
N GLN A 55 -14.30 12.97 -0.29
CA GLN A 55 -13.02 13.62 -0.09
C GLN A 55 -12.00 13.19 -1.14
N LYS A 56 -11.05 14.06 -1.41
CA LYS A 56 -9.82 13.74 -2.13
C LYS A 56 -8.86 13.03 -1.18
N LEU A 57 -8.32 11.90 -1.61
CA LEU A 57 -7.26 11.20 -0.90
C LEU A 57 -5.95 12.00 -1.04
N GLN A 58 -5.35 12.36 0.09
CA GLN A 58 -4.03 12.97 0.11
C GLN A 58 -2.98 11.87 0.26
N PRO A 59 -1.90 11.88 -0.56
CA PRO A 59 -0.76 11.00 -0.35
C PRO A 59 0.05 11.54 0.82
N MET A 60 -0.38 11.26 2.04
CA MET A 60 0.40 11.57 3.24
C MET A 60 1.27 10.37 3.58
N LEU A 61 2.54 10.63 3.86
CA LEU A 61 3.37 9.68 4.58
C LEU A 61 2.85 9.63 6.03
N PRO A 62 2.72 8.45 6.65
CA PRO A 62 2.48 8.37 8.08
C PRO A 62 3.58 9.11 8.84
N PRO A 63 3.29 9.76 9.97
CA PRO A 63 4.33 10.24 10.87
C PRO A 63 5.20 9.07 11.34
N GLU A 64 6.49 9.33 11.56
CA GLU A 64 7.50 8.33 11.98
C GLU A 64 7.16 7.61 13.30
#